data_AF-A0A7J4NKV6-F1
#
_entry.id   AF-A0A7J4NKV6-F1
#
_cell.length_a   1.000
_cell.length_b   1.000
_cell.length_c   1.000
_cell.angle_alpha   90.00
_cell.angle_beta   90.00
_cell.angle_gamma   90.00
#
_symmetry.space_group_name_H-M   'P 1'
#
loop_
_entity.id
_entity.type
_entity.pdbx_description
1 polymer ?
#
loop_
_entity_poly.entity_id
_entity_poly.type
_entity_poly.pdbx_seq_one_letter_code
_entity_poly.pdbx_strand_id
1 'polypeptide(L)'
;LMSYSSKFKPAVEYSLNLHADAINSMTAAGMHFWDYGNAFLLECSRAGADVCDEDGGFRYPSYVEDIMGPMCFDYGFGPFRWVCTSLLPSDLMKSDQIAKEILVDLAKNSPDEIRQQMLDNIRWITEAASNNLVVGSQARILYADEKGRRAIAQAFNDAISSGVISGPIVLGRDHHDVSGTDSPYRETADIKDGSMFTADMAVQNFVGDAFRGATWVSLHNG
;
A
#
# COMPACT_ATOMS: atom_id res chain seq x y z
N LEU A 1 14.47 15.54 27.04
CA LEU A 1 14.08 14.21 27.55
C LEU A 1 12.75 14.36 28.28
N MET A 2 11.64 14.05 27.62
CA MET A 2 10.35 14.03 28.31
C MET A 2 10.38 12.86 29.31
N SER A 3 10.19 13.13 30.60
CA SER A 3 10.01 12.07 31.59
C SER A 3 8.59 11.52 31.42
N TYR A 4 8.46 10.32 30.86
CA TYR A 4 7.16 9.65 30.80
C TYR A 4 6.70 9.36 32.23
N SER A 5 5.52 9.85 32.59
CA SER A 5 4.87 9.49 33.86
C SER A 5 4.76 7.97 33.95
N SER A 6 5.09 7.39 35.10
CA SER A 6 4.87 5.96 35.37
C SER A 6 3.41 5.53 35.22
N LYS A 7 2.47 6.49 35.16
CA LYS A 7 1.04 6.25 34.91
C LYS A 7 0.66 6.18 33.44
N PHE A 8 1.51 6.64 32.52
CA PHE A 8 1.15 6.74 31.10
C PHE A 8 0.93 5.34 30.48
N LYS A 9 1.92 4.45 30.60
CA LYS A 9 1.83 3.09 30.04
C LYS A 9 0.62 2.31 30.59
N PRO A 10 0.37 2.25 31.91
CA PRO A 10 -0.84 1.60 32.44
C PRO A 10 -2.15 2.21 31.92
N ALA A 11 -2.20 3.52 31.70
CA ALA A 11 -3.40 4.16 31.15
C ALA A 11 -3.62 3.81 29.67
N VAL A 12 -2.55 3.67 28.88
CA VAL A 12 -2.62 3.20 27.50
C VAL A 12 -3.08 1.74 27.47
N GLU A 13 -2.48 0.85 28.27
CA GLU A 13 -2.87 -0.56 28.36
C GLU A 13 -4.35 -0.71 28.75
N TYR A 14 -4.82 0.07 29.72
CA TYR A 14 -6.24 0.11 30.09
C TYR A 14 -7.13 0.51 28.90
N SER A 15 -6.75 1.56 28.17
CA SER A 15 -7.53 2.01 27.00
C SER A 15 -7.51 1.01 25.85
N LEU A 16 -6.41 0.29 25.65
CA LEU A 16 -6.29 -0.76 24.62
C LEU A 16 -7.24 -1.93 24.93
N ASN A 17 -7.26 -2.39 26.18
CA ASN A 17 -8.18 -3.44 26.63
C ASN A 17 -9.65 -3.02 26.41
N LEU A 18 -10.02 -1.80 26.82
CA LEU A 18 -11.38 -1.30 26.62
C LEU A 18 -11.77 -1.20 25.14
N HIS A 19 -10.83 -0.80 24.27
CA HIS A 19 -11.06 -0.74 22.83
C HIS A 19 -11.25 -2.15 22.24
N ALA A 20 -10.42 -3.11 22.63
CA ALA A 20 -10.55 -4.51 22.21
C ALA A 20 -11.88 -5.12 22.65
N ASP A 21 -12.33 -4.89 23.89
CA ASP A 21 -13.62 -5.37 24.40
C ASP A 21 -14.81 -4.81 23.61
N ALA A 22 -14.74 -3.53 23.22
CA ALA A 22 -15.76 -2.91 22.38
C ALA A 22 -15.78 -3.53 20.97
N ILE A 23 -14.61 -3.77 20.37
CA ILE A 23 -14.50 -4.46 19.09
C ILE A 23 -15.11 -5.86 19.21
N ASN A 24 -14.71 -6.65 20.22
CA ASN A 24 -15.21 -8.00 20.51
C ASN A 24 -16.74 -8.05 20.63
N SER A 25 -17.31 -7.08 21.35
CA SER A 25 -18.77 -6.99 21.53
C SER A 25 -19.49 -6.70 20.21
N MET A 26 -18.92 -5.82 19.39
CA MET A 26 -19.51 -5.43 18.10
C MET A 26 -19.34 -6.51 17.04
N THR A 27 -18.20 -7.21 16.99
CA THR A 27 -17.99 -8.36 16.09
C THR A 27 -18.89 -9.53 16.48
N ALA A 28 -19.11 -9.78 17.78
CA ALA A 28 -20.12 -10.74 18.24
C ALA A 28 -21.56 -10.36 17.80
N ALA A 29 -21.82 -9.08 17.56
CA ALA A 29 -23.08 -8.57 17.02
C ALA A 29 -23.12 -8.49 15.48
N GLY A 30 -22.08 -8.95 14.78
CA GLY A 30 -22.02 -9.03 13.31
C GLY A 30 -21.24 -7.90 12.62
N MET A 31 -20.52 -7.05 13.35
CA MET A 31 -19.58 -6.11 12.75
C MET A 31 -18.39 -6.86 12.13
N HIS A 32 -17.96 -6.49 10.92
CA HIS A 32 -16.68 -6.95 10.36
C HIS A 32 -15.55 -6.03 10.82
N PHE A 33 -14.50 -6.58 11.41
CA PHE A 33 -13.34 -5.84 11.89
C PHE A 33 -12.05 -6.40 11.28
N TRP A 34 -11.10 -5.52 10.99
CA TRP A 34 -9.75 -5.87 10.55
C TRP A 34 -8.72 -4.90 11.15
N ASP A 35 -7.49 -5.37 11.38
CA ASP A 35 -6.37 -4.51 11.79
C ASP A 35 -5.79 -3.76 10.58
N TYR A 36 -5.53 -2.46 10.72
CA TYR A 36 -5.08 -1.61 9.62
C TYR A 36 -3.54 -1.51 9.49
N GLY A 37 -2.81 -2.45 10.10
CA GLY A 37 -1.35 -2.48 10.03
C GLY A 37 -0.68 -1.38 10.86
N ASN A 38 -1.33 -0.95 11.95
CA ASN A 38 -0.81 0.01 12.92
C ASN A 38 -0.34 -0.68 14.22
N ALA A 39 -0.18 -2.01 14.20
CA ALA A 39 0.19 -2.86 15.33
C ALA A 39 -0.81 -2.82 16.50
N PHE A 40 -2.08 -2.47 16.25
CA PHE A 40 -3.10 -2.40 17.29
C PHE A 40 -3.31 -3.76 17.98
N LEU A 41 -3.55 -4.83 17.22
CA LEU A 41 -3.75 -6.16 17.81
C LEU A 41 -2.52 -6.66 18.57
N LEU A 42 -1.31 -6.35 18.08
CA LEU A 42 -0.05 -6.70 18.75
C LEU A 42 0.07 -5.99 20.11
N GLU A 43 -0.17 -4.69 20.17
CA GLU A 43 -0.11 -3.94 21.43
C GLU A 43 -1.25 -4.31 22.38
N CYS A 44 -2.45 -4.62 21.86
CA CYS A 44 -3.55 -5.16 22.65
C CYS A 44 -3.18 -6.51 23.28
N SER A 45 -2.57 -7.42 22.53
CA SER A 45 -2.08 -8.71 23.03
C SER A 45 -1.01 -8.52 24.11
N ARG A 46 -0.05 -7.61 23.92
CA ARG A 46 0.95 -7.25 24.94
C ARG A 46 0.33 -6.66 26.20
N ALA A 47 -0.80 -5.96 26.07
CA ALA A 47 -1.58 -5.40 27.17
C ALA A 47 -2.52 -6.43 27.84
N GLY A 48 -2.57 -7.67 27.35
CA GLY A 48 -3.39 -8.75 27.90
C GLY A 48 -4.85 -8.78 27.43
N ALA A 49 -5.19 -8.06 26.35
CA ALA A 49 -6.53 -8.05 25.79
C ALA A 49 -6.87 -9.39 25.10
N ASP A 50 -8.15 -9.75 25.10
CA ASP A 50 -8.69 -10.95 24.44
C ASP A 50 -8.79 -10.77 22.92
N VAL A 51 -7.64 -10.76 22.25
CA VAL A 51 -7.49 -10.59 20.80
C VAL A 51 -6.73 -11.72 20.12
N CYS A 52 -6.28 -12.72 20.89
CA CYS A 52 -5.54 -13.89 20.39
C CYS A 52 -6.46 -15.09 20.18
N ASP A 53 -6.19 -15.89 19.16
CA ASP A 53 -6.91 -17.15 18.90
C ASP A 53 -6.28 -18.34 19.67
N GLU A 54 -6.83 -19.54 19.49
CA GLU A 54 -6.36 -20.76 20.17
C GLU A 54 -4.99 -21.25 19.65
N ASP A 55 -4.60 -20.86 18.44
CA ASP A 55 -3.37 -21.27 17.76
C ASP A 55 -2.20 -20.30 17.99
N GLY A 56 -2.44 -19.23 18.78
CA GLY A 56 -1.44 -18.21 19.10
C GLY A 56 -1.35 -17.07 18.08
N GLY A 57 -2.27 -17.01 17.11
CA GLY A 57 -2.47 -15.90 16.19
C GLY A 57 -3.44 -14.85 16.76
N PHE A 58 -3.98 -14.01 15.86
CA PHE A 58 -5.00 -13.02 16.22
C PHE A 58 -6.38 -13.46 15.74
N ARG A 59 -7.40 -13.17 16.57
CA ARG A 59 -8.81 -13.46 16.26
C ARG A 59 -9.36 -12.70 15.06
N TYR A 60 -8.72 -11.57 14.73
CA TYR A 60 -9.11 -10.70 13.63
C TYR A 60 -8.00 -10.63 12.60
N PRO A 61 -8.32 -10.72 11.31
CA PRO A 61 -7.32 -10.61 10.28
C PRO A 61 -6.83 -9.15 10.20
N SER A 62 -5.60 -8.97 9.74
CA SER A 62 -5.18 -7.68 9.20
C SER A 62 -5.87 -7.41 7.86
N TYR A 63 -5.95 -6.15 7.43
CA TYR A 63 -6.45 -5.81 6.11
C TYR A 63 -5.57 -6.37 4.98
N VAL A 64 -4.30 -6.72 5.29
CA VAL A 64 -3.44 -7.42 4.33
C VAL A 64 -3.89 -8.86 4.18
N GLU A 65 -4.12 -9.56 5.29
CA GLU A 65 -4.61 -10.95 5.25
C GLU A 65 -5.98 -11.10 4.58
N ASP A 66 -6.90 -10.16 4.83
CA ASP A 66 -8.28 -10.29 4.36
C ASP A 66 -8.53 -9.66 2.98
N ILE A 67 -7.73 -8.64 2.60
CA ILE A 67 -8.00 -7.82 1.41
C ILE A 67 -6.76 -7.69 0.53
N MET A 68 -5.67 -7.08 1.02
CA MET A 68 -4.58 -6.66 0.13
C MET A 68 -3.75 -7.80 -0.42
N GLY A 69 -3.36 -8.77 0.41
CA GLY A 69 -2.57 -9.93 -0.02
C GLY A 69 -3.28 -10.66 -1.17
N PRO A 70 -4.48 -11.20 -0.89
CA PRO A 70 -5.22 -12.02 -1.87
C PRO A 70 -5.68 -11.26 -3.11
N MET A 71 -6.07 -9.98 -2.98
CA MET A 71 -6.67 -9.23 -4.09
C MET A 71 -5.70 -8.31 -4.81
N CYS A 72 -4.60 -7.90 -4.17
CA CYS A 72 -3.65 -6.95 -4.73
C CYS A 72 -2.26 -7.57 -4.88
N PHE A 73 -1.61 -7.91 -3.76
CA PHE A 73 -0.17 -8.19 -3.73
C PHE A 73 0.19 -9.49 -4.45
N ASP A 74 -0.61 -10.53 -4.29
CA ASP A 74 -0.46 -11.82 -4.98
C ASP A 74 -0.49 -11.66 -6.52
N TYR A 75 -1.15 -10.61 -7.01
CA TYR A 75 -1.26 -10.28 -8.43
C TYR A 75 -0.34 -9.14 -8.87
N GLY A 76 0.56 -8.66 -8.00
CA GLY A 76 1.52 -7.60 -8.32
C GLY A 76 0.98 -6.17 -8.22
N PHE A 77 -0.29 -5.98 -7.85
CA PHE A 77 -0.86 -4.64 -7.67
C PHE A 77 -0.29 -4.00 -6.41
N GLY A 78 0.21 -2.78 -6.57
CA GLY A 78 0.72 -2.00 -5.46
C GLY A 78 0.89 -0.54 -5.84
N PRO A 79 1.32 0.31 -4.90
CA PRO A 79 1.31 1.75 -5.07
C PRO A 79 2.28 2.18 -6.17
N PHE A 80 1.75 2.56 -7.32
CA PHE A 80 2.48 3.20 -8.40
C PHE A 80 2.28 4.71 -8.31
N ARG A 81 3.36 5.45 -8.09
CA ARG A 81 3.35 6.90 -7.87
C ARG A 81 4.20 7.60 -8.89
N TRP A 82 3.81 8.83 -9.19
CA TRP A 82 4.66 9.69 -9.99
C TRP A 82 4.55 11.17 -9.60
N VAL A 83 5.59 11.92 -9.97
CA VAL A 83 5.69 13.36 -9.75
C VAL A 83 6.13 14.03 -11.05
N CYS A 84 5.37 15.03 -11.51
CA CYS A 84 5.75 15.87 -12.65
C CYS A 84 6.76 16.93 -12.18
N THR A 85 8.01 16.88 -12.66
CA THR A 85 9.06 17.81 -12.20
C THR A 85 8.88 19.23 -12.75
N SER A 86 8.03 19.41 -13.75
CA SER A 86 7.63 20.73 -14.26
C SER A 86 6.80 21.53 -13.26
N LEU A 87 6.21 20.86 -12.25
CA LEU A 87 5.27 21.43 -11.28
C LEU A 87 4.00 22.05 -11.91
N LEU A 88 3.75 21.77 -13.20
CA LEU A 88 2.58 22.27 -13.89
C LEU A 88 1.37 21.34 -13.66
N PRO A 89 0.22 21.85 -13.19
CA PRO A 89 -1.01 21.05 -13.09
C PRO A 89 -1.45 20.46 -14.43
N SER A 90 -1.10 21.11 -15.55
CA SER A 90 -1.39 20.62 -16.90
C SER A 90 -0.64 19.34 -17.24
N ASP A 91 0.60 19.16 -16.77
CA ASP A 91 1.33 17.91 -16.97
C ASP A 91 0.75 16.79 -16.11
N LEU A 92 0.29 17.10 -14.89
CA LEU A 92 -0.41 16.12 -14.04
C LEU A 92 -1.70 15.64 -14.71
N MET A 93 -2.53 16.56 -15.24
CA MET A 93 -3.75 16.20 -15.97
C MET A 93 -3.47 15.32 -17.19
N LYS A 94 -2.39 15.59 -17.95
CA LYS A 94 -1.99 14.75 -19.09
C LYS A 94 -1.54 13.37 -18.63
N SER A 95 -0.74 13.30 -17.57
CA SER A 95 -0.28 12.03 -17.01
C SER A 95 -1.44 11.20 -16.43
N ASP A 96 -2.42 11.83 -15.78
CA ASP A 96 -3.66 11.18 -15.32
C ASP A 96 -4.43 10.57 -16.50
N GLN A 97 -4.56 11.33 -17.60
CA GLN A 97 -5.24 10.87 -18.80
C GLN A 97 -4.51 9.69 -19.47
N ILE A 98 -3.18 9.76 -19.61
CA ILE A 98 -2.36 8.68 -20.16
C ILE A 98 -2.50 7.42 -19.30
N ALA A 99 -2.37 7.54 -17.97
CA ALA A 99 -2.50 6.40 -17.06
C ALA A 99 -3.88 5.76 -17.16
N LYS A 100 -4.94 6.58 -17.23
CA LYS A 100 -6.32 6.11 -17.43
C LYS A 100 -6.47 5.34 -18.74
N GLU A 101 -5.99 5.87 -19.86
CA GLU A 101 -6.10 5.22 -21.17
C GLU A 101 -5.41 3.85 -21.19
N ILE A 102 -4.21 3.77 -20.62
CA ILE A 102 -3.46 2.51 -20.50
C ILE A 102 -4.22 1.49 -19.64
N LEU A 103 -4.71 1.89 -18.46
CA LEU A 103 -5.46 0.98 -17.59
C LEU A 103 -6.77 0.51 -18.24
N VAL A 104 -7.50 1.41 -18.91
CA VAL A 104 -8.73 1.06 -19.65
C VAL A 104 -8.44 0.05 -20.75
N ASP A 105 -7.33 0.19 -21.47
CA ASP A 105 -6.97 -0.75 -22.52
C ASP A 105 -6.59 -2.13 -21.97
N LEU A 106 -5.74 -2.15 -20.94
CA LEU A 106 -5.35 -3.39 -20.25
C LEU A 106 -6.55 -4.10 -19.61
N ALA A 107 -7.52 -3.35 -19.07
CA ALA A 107 -8.69 -3.92 -18.43
C ALA A 107 -9.57 -4.74 -19.39
N LYS A 108 -9.64 -4.38 -20.69
CA LYS A 108 -10.46 -5.10 -21.69
C LYS A 108 -10.11 -6.58 -21.81
N ASN A 109 -8.83 -6.91 -21.64
CA ASN A 109 -8.29 -8.27 -21.78
C ASN A 109 -7.75 -8.80 -20.45
N SER A 110 -8.08 -8.15 -19.33
CA SER A 110 -7.66 -8.58 -18.00
C SER A 110 -8.40 -9.87 -17.59
N PRO A 111 -7.70 -10.84 -16.97
CA PRO A 111 -8.32 -11.97 -16.29
C PRO A 111 -9.34 -11.50 -15.24
N ASP A 112 -10.35 -12.33 -14.96
CA ASP A 112 -11.44 -11.97 -14.05
C ASP A 112 -10.92 -11.71 -12.62
N GLU A 113 -9.85 -12.39 -12.22
CA GLU A 113 -9.20 -12.29 -10.91
C GLU A 113 -8.66 -10.88 -10.62
N ILE A 114 -8.14 -10.19 -11.63
CA ILE A 114 -7.54 -8.84 -11.48
C ILE A 114 -8.43 -7.72 -12.01
N ARG A 115 -9.53 -8.08 -12.69
CA ARG A 115 -10.39 -7.11 -13.37
C ARG A 115 -10.97 -6.09 -12.40
N GLN A 116 -11.37 -6.53 -11.20
CA GLN A 116 -11.90 -5.64 -10.18
C GLN A 116 -10.88 -4.56 -9.79
N GLN A 117 -9.63 -4.95 -9.52
CA GLN A 117 -8.56 -4.00 -9.20
C GLN A 117 -8.29 -3.00 -10.32
N MET A 118 -8.31 -3.46 -11.58
CA MET A 118 -8.18 -2.57 -12.74
C MET A 118 -9.30 -1.53 -12.78
N LEU A 119 -10.55 -1.98 -12.59
CA LEU A 119 -11.73 -1.10 -12.62
C LEU A 119 -11.72 -0.07 -11.48
N ASP A 120 -11.32 -0.50 -10.28
CA ASP A 120 -11.21 0.39 -9.11
C ASP A 120 -10.17 1.49 -9.35
N ASN A 121 -9.02 1.15 -9.93
CA ASN A 121 -7.98 2.12 -10.26
C ASN A 121 -8.35 3.04 -11.43
N ILE A 122 -9.10 2.55 -12.42
CA ILE A 122 -9.67 3.38 -13.50
C ILE A 122 -10.68 4.39 -12.95
N ARG A 123 -11.54 3.95 -12.04
CA ARG A 123 -12.51 4.83 -11.38
C ARG A 123 -11.79 5.89 -10.57
N TRP A 124 -10.84 5.47 -9.74
CA TRP A 124 -10.01 6.36 -8.94
C TRP A 124 -9.34 7.43 -9.81
N ILE A 125 -8.58 7.07 -10.85
CA ILE A 125 -7.84 8.04 -11.66
C ILE A 125 -8.78 8.98 -12.43
N THR A 126 -10.00 8.54 -12.73
CA THR A 126 -11.04 9.38 -13.35
C THR A 126 -11.56 10.47 -12.39
N GLU A 127 -11.62 10.17 -11.09
CA GLU A 127 -12.16 11.06 -10.06
C GLU A 127 -11.05 11.79 -9.27
N ALA A 128 -9.79 11.39 -9.39
CA ALA A 128 -8.72 11.84 -8.52
C ALA A 128 -8.44 13.36 -8.60
N ALA A 129 -8.71 13.98 -9.75
CA ALA A 129 -8.57 15.43 -9.93
C ALA A 129 -9.70 16.22 -9.22
N SER A 130 -10.95 15.75 -9.28
CA SER A 130 -12.09 16.46 -8.68
C SER A 130 -12.04 16.46 -7.15
N ASN A 131 -11.31 15.51 -6.55
CA ASN A 131 -11.10 15.41 -5.11
C ASN A 131 -10.07 16.42 -4.55
N ASN A 132 -9.35 17.17 -5.40
CA ASN A 132 -8.41 18.23 -4.99
C ASN A 132 -7.36 17.81 -3.94
N LEU A 133 -6.79 16.62 -4.09
CA LEU A 133 -5.88 16.02 -3.10
C LEU A 133 -4.41 16.44 -3.25
N VAL A 134 -4.08 17.26 -4.25
CA VAL A 134 -2.71 17.67 -4.53
C VAL A 134 -2.26 18.72 -3.52
N VAL A 135 -1.17 18.41 -2.80
CA VAL A 135 -0.49 19.35 -1.89
C VAL A 135 1.00 19.34 -2.21
N GLY A 136 1.57 20.52 -2.48
CA GLY A 136 2.98 20.66 -2.84
C GLY A 136 3.27 20.27 -4.29
N SER A 137 4.00 19.17 -4.50
CA SER A 137 4.39 18.70 -5.83
C SER A 137 3.19 18.18 -6.63
N GLN A 138 3.21 18.38 -7.95
CA GLN A 138 2.23 17.80 -8.87
C GLN A 138 2.44 16.29 -8.97
N ALA A 139 1.68 15.54 -8.16
CA ALA A 139 1.88 14.11 -7.97
C ALA A 139 0.55 13.35 -7.98
N ARG A 140 0.63 12.08 -8.37
CA ARG A 140 -0.49 11.14 -8.35
C ARG A 140 -0.02 9.77 -7.88
N ILE A 141 -0.97 9.01 -7.37
CA ILE A 141 -0.83 7.60 -6.99
C ILE A 141 -2.01 6.83 -7.59
N LEU A 142 -1.79 5.57 -7.94
CA LEU A 142 -2.80 4.53 -8.14
C LEU A 142 -2.15 3.17 -7.90
N TYR A 143 -2.92 2.09 -7.94
CA TYR A 143 -2.39 0.73 -7.93
C TYR A 143 -2.32 0.15 -9.33
N ALA A 144 -1.21 -0.50 -9.65
CA ALA A 144 -1.00 -1.19 -10.92
C ALA A 144 -0.12 -2.43 -10.73
N ASP A 145 -0.38 -3.46 -11.52
CA ASP A 145 0.44 -4.66 -11.62
C ASP A 145 1.71 -4.44 -12.48
N GLU A 146 2.54 -5.48 -12.65
CA GLU A 146 3.77 -5.41 -13.44
C GLU A 146 3.54 -4.85 -14.85
N LYS A 147 2.49 -5.32 -15.54
CA LYS A 147 2.16 -4.89 -16.91
C LYS A 147 1.70 -3.44 -16.93
N GLY A 148 0.82 -3.06 -16.00
CA GLY A 148 0.32 -1.70 -15.85
C GLY A 148 1.45 -0.71 -15.56
N ARG A 149 2.31 -1.01 -14.57
CA ARG A 149 3.46 -0.15 -14.22
C ARG A 149 4.37 0.09 -15.42
N ARG A 150 4.74 -0.97 -16.14
CA ARG A 150 5.62 -0.86 -17.32
C ARG A 150 4.98 -0.09 -18.47
N ALA A 151 3.71 -0.36 -18.77
CA ALA A 151 3.00 0.31 -19.86
C ALA A 151 2.81 1.81 -19.59
N ILE A 152 2.43 2.18 -18.36
CA ILE A 152 2.29 3.58 -17.97
C ILE A 152 3.65 4.29 -17.98
N ALA A 153 4.70 3.66 -17.43
CA ALA A 153 6.05 4.22 -17.43
C ALA A 153 6.57 4.49 -18.84
N GLN A 154 6.37 3.55 -19.77
CA GLN A 154 6.75 3.72 -21.17
C GLN A 154 5.96 4.87 -21.82
N ALA A 155 4.65 4.91 -21.64
CA ALA A 155 3.80 5.96 -22.22
C ALA A 155 4.15 7.36 -21.68
N PHE A 156 4.51 7.48 -20.40
CA PHE A 156 5.03 8.73 -19.85
C PHE A 156 6.35 9.13 -20.51
N ASN A 157 7.28 8.19 -20.66
CA ASN A 157 8.57 8.48 -21.29
C ASN A 157 8.41 8.92 -22.76
N ASP A 158 7.49 8.31 -23.50
CA ASP A 158 7.16 8.70 -24.87
C ASP A 158 6.50 10.09 -24.93
N ALA A 159 5.61 10.39 -23.98
CA ALA A 159 4.97 11.70 -23.85
C ALA A 159 5.96 12.81 -23.49
N ILE A 160 6.99 12.51 -22.69
CA ILE A 160 8.10 13.43 -22.41
C ILE A 160 8.94 13.63 -23.67
N SER A 161 9.33 12.54 -24.35
CA SER A 161 10.16 12.60 -25.56
C SER A 161 9.49 13.36 -26.72
N SER A 162 8.15 13.31 -26.81
CA SER A 162 7.37 14.02 -27.83
C SER A 162 6.99 15.45 -27.43
N GLY A 163 7.28 15.86 -26.19
CA GLY A 163 6.94 17.19 -25.67
C GLY A 163 5.46 17.36 -25.27
N VAL A 164 4.66 16.28 -25.28
CA VAL A 164 3.30 16.31 -24.74
C VAL A 164 3.34 16.65 -23.25
N ILE A 165 4.23 16.01 -22.49
CA ILE A 165 4.55 16.37 -21.10
C ILE A 165 5.79 17.26 -21.13
N SER A 166 5.71 18.42 -20.47
CA SER A 166 6.72 19.48 -20.64
C SER A 166 8.02 19.27 -19.87
N GLY A 167 8.04 18.35 -18.91
CA GLY A 167 9.23 18.02 -18.13
C GLY A 167 9.27 16.56 -17.67
N PRO A 168 10.41 16.10 -17.13
CA PRO A 168 10.54 14.73 -16.62
C PRO A 168 9.46 14.34 -15.60
N ILE A 169 9.18 13.04 -15.53
CA ILE A 169 8.35 12.45 -14.50
C ILE A 169 9.22 11.53 -13.65
N VAL A 170 9.19 11.74 -12.34
CA VAL A 170 9.80 10.83 -11.37
C VAL A 170 8.79 9.74 -11.04
N LEU A 171 9.15 8.49 -11.29
CA LEU A 171 8.39 7.33 -10.82
C LEU A 171 8.86 6.92 -9.42
N GLY A 172 7.92 6.47 -8.59
CA GLY A 172 8.21 5.99 -7.25
C GLY A 172 7.05 5.18 -6.69
N ARG A 173 7.15 4.84 -5.40
CA ARG A 173 6.13 4.08 -4.67
C ARG A 173 6.28 4.28 -3.17
N ASP A 174 5.28 3.82 -2.43
CA ASP A 174 5.46 3.55 -1.00
C ASP A 174 6.23 2.22 -0.81
N HIS A 175 6.74 1.97 0.40
CA HIS A 175 7.34 0.68 0.77
C HIS A 175 6.28 -0.42 0.97
N HIS A 176 5.03 -0.01 1.26
CA HIS A 176 3.85 -0.88 1.28
C HIS A 176 3.52 -1.41 -0.12
N ASP A 177 4.28 -2.39 -0.60
CA ASP A 177 4.22 -2.93 -1.96
C ASP A 177 4.64 -4.40 -1.95
N VAL A 178 4.32 -5.11 -3.03
CA VAL A 178 4.37 -6.58 -3.20
C VAL A 178 5.72 -7.24 -2.90
N SER A 179 6.82 -6.49 -2.94
CA SER A 179 8.17 -7.02 -2.70
C SER A 179 9.05 -6.07 -1.87
N GLY A 180 8.50 -4.94 -1.46
CA GLY A 180 9.27 -3.85 -0.86
C GLY A 180 9.48 -3.96 0.64
N THR A 181 8.69 -4.80 1.32
CA THR A 181 8.62 -4.86 2.79
C THR A 181 8.35 -6.28 3.27
N ASP A 182 9.18 -6.76 4.19
CA ASP A 182 8.88 -7.91 5.05
C ASP A 182 8.37 -7.39 6.39
N SER A 183 7.12 -7.73 6.75
CA SER A 183 6.48 -7.25 7.97
C SER A 183 5.42 -8.25 8.44
N PRO A 184 5.71 -9.10 9.44
CA PRO A 184 4.84 -10.21 9.83
C PRO A 184 3.48 -9.78 10.40
N TYR A 185 3.33 -8.50 10.73
CA TYR A 185 2.08 -7.94 11.27
C TYR A 185 1.36 -7.02 10.27
N ARG A 186 1.84 -6.97 9.02
CA ARG A 186 1.22 -6.20 7.95
C ARG A 186 1.51 -6.83 6.59
N GLU A 187 2.52 -6.38 5.84
CA GLU A 187 2.72 -6.75 4.43
C GLU A 187 2.92 -8.25 4.17
N THR A 188 3.48 -9.02 5.12
CA THR A 188 3.70 -10.46 4.97
C THR A 188 2.88 -11.29 5.96
N ALA A 189 1.82 -10.70 6.53
CA ALA A 189 0.97 -11.37 7.53
C ALA A 189 0.18 -12.57 6.96
N ASP A 190 -0.08 -12.57 5.66
CA ASP A 190 -0.78 -13.63 4.92
C ASP A 190 0.12 -14.81 4.52
N ILE A 191 1.43 -14.70 4.68
CA ILE A 191 2.40 -15.75 4.36
C ILE A 191 2.43 -16.82 5.45
N LYS A 192 1.99 -18.04 5.13
CA LYS A 192 1.79 -19.13 6.13
C LYS A 192 2.84 -20.25 6.13
N ASP A 193 3.87 -20.17 5.29
CA ASP A 193 4.96 -21.16 5.24
C ASP A 193 6.05 -20.96 6.33
N GLY A 194 5.88 -19.92 7.17
CA GLY A 194 6.80 -19.53 8.24
C GLY A 194 7.83 -18.48 7.82
N SER A 195 7.92 -18.13 6.53
CA SER A 195 8.89 -17.16 6.03
C SER A 195 8.55 -15.70 6.33
N MET A 196 7.34 -15.41 6.84
CA MET A 196 6.88 -14.06 7.22
C MET A 196 7.80 -13.33 8.22
N PHE A 197 8.62 -14.06 8.97
CA PHE A 197 9.60 -13.52 9.93
C PHE A 197 10.99 -13.28 9.35
N THR A 198 11.21 -13.62 8.07
CA THR A 198 12.46 -13.33 7.36
C THR A 198 12.48 -11.88 6.88
N ALA A 199 13.62 -11.45 6.34
CA ALA A 199 13.77 -10.12 5.71
C ALA A 199 14.48 -10.20 4.35
N ASP A 200 14.56 -11.42 3.79
CA ASP A 200 15.32 -11.69 2.58
C ASP A 200 14.68 -11.00 1.37
N MET A 201 13.34 -10.98 1.28
CA MET A 201 12.63 -10.39 0.14
C MET A 201 12.90 -8.90 0.01
N ALA A 202 12.77 -8.13 1.09
CA ALA A 202 13.00 -6.68 1.10
C ALA A 202 14.45 -6.33 0.75
N VAL A 203 15.42 -7.10 1.27
CA VAL A 203 16.85 -6.93 0.94
C VAL A 203 17.12 -7.27 -0.53
N GLN A 204 16.56 -8.38 -1.03
CA GLN A 204 16.70 -8.79 -2.43
C GLN A 204 16.09 -7.77 -3.39
N ASN A 205 14.91 -7.22 -3.07
CA ASN A 205 14.28 -6.17 -3.86
C ASN A 205 15.16 -4.91 -3.89
N PHE A 206 15.63 -4.45 -2.73
CA PHE A 206 16.51 -3.27 -2.63
C PHE A 206 17.77 -3.41 -3.49
N VAL A 207 18.49 -4.54 -3.34
CA VAL A 207 19.71 -4.81 -4.11
C VAL A 207 19.38 -4.96 -5.59
N GLY A 208 18.29 -5.67 -5.91
CA GLY A 208 17.81 -5.92 -7.26
C GLY A 208 17.49 -4.67 -8.06
N ASP A 209 16.83 -3.70 -7.44
CA ASP A 209 16.49 -2.41 -8.06
C ASP A 209 17.75 -1.55 -8.29
N ALA A 210 18.73 -1.63 -7.37
CA ALA A 210 19.95 -0.81 -7.41
C ALA A 210 20.80 -1.03 -8.67
N PHE A 211 20.85 -2.26 -9.19
CA PHE A 211 21.61 -2.58 -10.40
C PHE A 211 20.74 -2.71 -11.66
N ARG A 212 19.43 -2.46 -11.56
CA ARG A 212 18.49 -2.44 -12.70
C ARG A 212 18.12 -1.04 -13.19
N GLY A 213 18.82 -0.01 -12.71
CA GLY A 213 18.72 1.35 -13.24
C GLY A 213 17.72 2.24 -12.51
N ALA A 214 17.32 1.91 -11.28
CA ALA A 214 16.61 2.86 -10.42
C ALA A 214 17.48 4.10 -10.19
N THR A 215 16.90 5.30 -10.29
CA THR A 215 17.61 6.57 -10.07
C THR A 215 18.15 6.67 -8.63
N TRP A 216 17.42 6.13 -7.66
CA TRP A 216 17.86 5.90 -6.28
C TRP A 216 17.08 4.72 -5.67
N VAL A 217 17.63 4.15 -4.61
CA VAL A 217 17.02 3.06 -3.82
C VAL A 217 17.15 3.35 -2.32
N SER A 218 16.27 2.77 -1.51
CA SER A 218 16.26 2.94 -0.04
C SER A 218 15.85 1.65 0.66
N LEU A 219 16.52 1.32 1.76
CA LEU A 219 16.15 0.22 2.65
C LEU A 219 16.02 0.77 4.08
N HIS A 220 14.86 0.60 4.70
CA HIS A 220 14.52 1.16 6.01
C HIS A 220 14.28 0.06 7.05
N ASN A 221 14.27 0.45 8.33
CA ASN A 221 13.88 -0.40 9.47
C ASN A 221 12.66 0.24 10.15
N GLY A 222 11.62 -0.56 10.44
CA GLY A 222 10.30 -0.12 10.91
C GLY A 222 9.89 -0.77 12.21
#